data_AF-A0A329BFD4-F1
#
_entry.id   AF-A0A329BFD4-F1
#
_cell.length_a   1.000
_cell.length_b   1.000
_cell.length_c   1.000
_cell.angle_alpha   90.00
_cell.angle_beta   90.00
_cell.angle_gamma   90.00
#
_symmetry.space_group_name_H-M   'P 1'
#
loop_
_entity.id
_entity.type
_entity.pdbx_description
1 polymer ?
#
loop_
_entity_poly.entity_id
_entity_poly.type
_entity_poly.pdbx_seq_one_letter_code
_entity_poly.pdbx_strand_id
1 'polypeptide(L)'
;MLARFHPTAARPFFVRRFTATLLTLSIGFAAVGANAPAHAEGQIRIAEQFGIVYLLLNVARDQQFIEKEGHKQGLDIKVDWLKLSGGAAVNDALLSGAVDIAGAGVGPLLTIWDRTRGKQNVKGVASLGNLPYYLVSNDPNVKTIADFTEKDRIALPAVNVSVQSRVLQYAAAKRWGDKDYNRLDKFTQALPHPDAAAAIIAGGTEINAHFGNPPFQEQELAGNPKAHIVLNSYDVLGGPSSATVLYATEKFRAGNPKTYRAFVDALADAARFVTANPDAAADIYIRVNQSKIDRKLLLEIIKNPQVQFRIAPQNTFGLAQFMYRVGAIRNQPASWKDYFFDDPATAAGS
;
A
#
# COMPACT_ATOMS: atom_id res chain seq x y z
N MET A 1 73.90 -38.07 26.96
CA MET A 1 74.14 -37.34 25.69
C MET A 1 74.26 -35.86 26.03
N LEU A 2 75.35 -35.13 25.73
CA LEU A 2 75.88 -34.74 24.41
C LEU A 2 74.89 -33.79 23.70
N ALA A 3 75.19 -32.53 23.34
CA ALA A 3 76.42 -31.70 23.40
C ALA A 3 76.02 -30.20 23.65
N ARG A 4 76.74 -29.33 24.39
CA ARG A 4 78.05 -28.65 24.16
C ARG A 4 78.10 -27.84 22.84
N PHE A 5 78.60 -26.60 22.72
CA PHE A 5 79.14 -25.50 23.58
C PHE A 5 78.65 -24.14 22.94
N HIS A 6 78.60 -22.93 23.52
CA HIS A 6 79.63 -22.02 24.09
C HIS A 6 80.90 -21.82 23.20
N PRO A 7 81.68 -20.71 23.32
CA PRO A 7 81.51 -19.48 24.13
C PRO A 7 80.74 -18.38 23.32
N THR A 8 81.03 -17.08 23.14
CA THR A 8 82.16 -16.14 23.43
C THR A 8 81.67 -14.67 23.49
N ALA A 9 82.56 -13.68 23.66
CA ALA A 9 82.24 -12.28 23.98
C ALA A 9 82.80 -11.24 22.98
N ALA A 10 82.18 -10.05 22.93
CA ALA A 10 82.85 -8.76 22.66
C ALA A 10 82.05 -7.56 23.22
N ARG A 11 82.70 -6.75 24.07
CA ARG A 11 82.44 -5.29 24.24
C ARG A 11 83.35 -4.55 23.20
N PRO A 12 83.30 -3.21 22.94
CA PRO A 12 82.82 -2.16 23.86
C PRO A 12 82.31 -0.79 23.28
N PHE A 13 82.00 0.13 24.22
CA PHE A 13 82.22 1.60 24.22
C PHE A 13 81.54 2.56 23.22
N PHE A 14 81.61 3.85 23.63
CA PHE A 14 81.12 5.11 23.02
C PHE A 14 79.60 5.18 22.79
N VAL A 15 78.83 6.06 23.44
CA VAL A 15 79.07 7.44 23.94
C VAL A 15 79.36 8.45 22.83
N ARG A 16 78.31 9.02 22.25
CA ARG A 16 78.20 10.49 22.16
C ARG A 16 76.74 10.94 22.04
N ARG A 17 76.42 12.06 22.70
CA ARG A 17 75.16 12.77 22.51
C ARG A 17 75.19 13.49 21.17
N PHE A 18 74.11 13.43 20.41
CA PHE A 18 73.78 14.46 19.42
C PHE A 18 72.37 14.97 19.70
N THR A 19 72.28 16.27 20.01
CA THR A 19 71.02 17.00 20.10
C THR A 19 70.53 17.33 18.70
N ALA A 20 69.35 16.84 18.33
CA ALA A 20 68.64 17.25 17.12
C ALA A 20 67.24 17.75 17.53
N THR A 21 67.05 19.07 17.49
CA THR A 21 65.75 19.69 17.77
C THR A 21 64.82 19.45 16.58
N LEU A 22 63.67 18.83 16.82
CA LEU A 22 62.61 18.69 15.83
C LEU A 22 61.33 19.36 16.33
N LEU A 23 60.84 20.35 15.59
CA LEU A 23 59.51 20.92 15.78
C LEU A 23 58.47 19.86 15.38
N THR A 24 57.79 19.27 16.36
CA THR A 24 56.62 18.43 16.08
C THR A 24 55.45 19.34 15.74
N LEU A 25 55.14 19.48 14.45
CA LEU A 25 54.02 20.29 13.99
C LEU A 25 52.70 19.60 14.40
N SER A 26 52.03 20.13 15.42
CA SER A 26 50.75 19.62 15.91
C SER A 26 49.63 19.83 14.90
N ILE A 27 49.51 18.95 13.92
CA ILE A 27 48.38 18.93 12.98
C ILE A 27 47.12 18.66 13.78
N GLY A 28 46.30 19.71 13.97
CA GLY A 28 45.00 19.59 14.60
C GLY A 28 44.13 18.63 13.80
N PHE A 29 43.73 17.52 14.44
CA PHE A 29 42.85 16.53 13.83
C PHE A 29 41.44 17.11 13.74
N ALA A 30 41.21 17.94 12.71
CA ALA A 30 39.89 18.48 12.42
C ALA A 30 38.94 17.31 12.21
N ALA A 31 38.02 17.12 13.17
CA ALA A 31 37.02 16.08 13.10
C ALA A 31 36.07 16.42 11.95
N VAL A 32 36.39 15.91 10.75
CA VAL A 32 35.46 15.85 9.63
C VAL A 32 34.34 14.91 10.07
N GLY A 33 33.32 15.50 10.71
CA GLY A 33 32.08 14.80 11.02
C GLY A 33 31.61 14.13 9.75
N ALA A 34 31.31 12.84 9.83
CA ALA A 34 30.96 12.06 8.65
C ALA A 34 29.67 12.63 8.06
N ASN A 35 29.81 13.43 7.02
CA ASN A 35 28.75 13.70 6.06
C ASN A 35 28.37 12.34 5.49
N ALA A 36 27.38 11.69 6.09
CA ALA A 36 26.67 10.59 5.45
C ALA A 36 26.29 11.09 4.05
N PRO A 37 26.54 10.31 2.99
CA PRO A 37 26.30 10.77 1.63
C PRO A 37 24.85 11.23 1.57
N ALA A 38 24.66 12.53 1.28
CA ALA A 38 23.34 13.11 1.17
C ALA A 38 22.65 12.38 0.01
N HIS A 39 21.77 11.44 0.35
CA HIS A 39 20.96 10.75 -0.63
C HIS A 39 20.19 11.84 -1.37
N ALA A 40 20.48 11.97 -2.66
CA ALA A 40 19.75 12.88 -3.51
C ALA A 40 18.28 12.43 -3.50
N GLU A 41 17.44 13.23 -2.85
CA GLU A 41 15.99 13.15 -2.96
C GLU A 41 15.57 13.27 -4.44
N GLY A 42 14.30 12.97 -4.74
CA GLY A 42 13.78 13.13 -6.10
C GLY A 42 13.64 11.86 -6.93
N GLN A 43 13.61 10.68 -6.30
CA GLN A 43 12.99 9.49 -6.90
C GLN A 43 11.89 8.95 -6.00
N ILE A 44 10.75 8.59 -6.61
CA ILE A 44 9.64 7.93 -5.92
C ILE A 44 8.99 6.89 -6.82
N ARG A 45 9.05 5.62 -6.39
CA ARG A 45 8.48 4.48 -7.11
C ARG A 45 7.17 4.07 -6.45
N ILE A 46 6.08 4.03 -7.20
CA ILE A 46 4.71 3.87 -6.68
C ILE A 46 4.07 2.61 -7.27
N ALA A 47 3.69 1.66 -6.42
CA ALA A 47 2.87 0.52 -6.80
C ALA A 47 1.37 0.86 -6.72
N GLU A 48 0.63 0.57 -7.79
CA GLU A 48 -0.84 0.58 -7.86
C GLU A 48 -1.38 -0.79 -8.29
N GLN A 49 -2.70 -0.99 -8.22
CA GLN A 49 -3.38 -2.17 -8.77
C GLN A 49 -4.43 -1.67 -9.80
N PHE A 50 -5.52 -2.40 -9.98
CA PHE A 50 -6.58 -2.06 -10.93
C PHE A 50 -7.77 -1.37 -10.25
N GLY A 51 -8.46 -0.51 -11.01
CA GLY A 51 -9.74 0.12 -10.63
C GLY A 51 -9.65 1.61 -10.34
N ILE A 52 -10.81 2.28 -10.32
CA ILE A 52 -10.95 3.72 -10.11
C ILE A 52 -10.61 4.14 -8.66
N VAL A 53 -10.47 3.16 -7.76
CA VAL A 53 -9.91 3.37 -6.40
C VAL A 53 -8.49 3.95 -6.42
N TYR A 54 -7.82 4.00 -7.59
CA TYR A 54 -6.51 4.64 -7.80
C TYR A 54 -6.60 6.02 -8.52
N LEU A 55 -7.80 6.59 -8.72
CA LEU A 55 -8.03 7.79 -9.52
C LEU A 55 -7.15 8.99 -9.11
N LEU A 56 -6.90 9.20 -7.81
CA LEU A 56 -6.01 10.28 -7.36
C LEU A 56 -4.57 10.12 -7.88
N LEU A 57 -4.05 8.89 -7.96
CA LEU A 57 -2.74 8.64 -8.56
C LEU A 57 -2.75 8.86 -10.08
N ASN A 58 -3.85 8.52 -10.75
CA ASN A 58 -3.97 8.73 -12.19
C ASN A 58 -4.04 10.23 -12.53
N VAL A 59 -4.76 11.02 -11.73
CA VAL A 59 -4.79 12.49 -11.81
C VAL A 59 -3.44 13.10 -11.45
N ALA A 60 -2.79 12.67 -10.36
CA ALA A 60 -1.46 13.15 -9.99
C ALA A 60 -0.40 12.87 -11.08
N ARG A 61 -0.51 11.72 -11.77
CA ARG A 61 0.35 11.34 -12.92
C ARG A 61 0.11 12.21 -14.14
N ASP A 62 -1.13 12.31 -14.59
CA ASP A 62 -1.50 13.06 -15.81
C ASP A 62 -1.27 14.56 -15.67
N GLN A 63 -1.54 15.10 -14.47
CA GLN A 63 -1.34 16.51 -14.15
C GLN A 63 0.06 16.81 -13.58
N GLN A 64 0.94 15.82 -13.49
CA GLN A 64 2.32 15.94 -12.96
C GLN A 64 2.39 16.68 -11.61
N PHE A 65 1.45 16.39 -10.70
CA PHE A 65 1.35 17.12 -9.43
C PHE A 65 2.53 16.83 -8.50
N ILE A 66 3.06 15.60 -8.51
CA ILE A 66 4.19 15.23 -7.62
C ILE A 66 5.43 16.04 -8.02
N GLU A 67 5.70 16.14 -9.32
CA GLU A 67 6.79 16.91 -9.90
C GLU A 67 6.64 18.41 -9.63
N LYS A 68 5.42 18.95 -9.78
CA LYS A 68 5.09 20.35 -9.48
C LYS A 68 5.29 20.70 -7.99
N GLU A 69 4.87 19.84 -7.07
CA GLU A 69 5.11 20.03 -5.63
C GLU A 69 6.59 19.83 -5.25
N GLY A 70 7.33 19.02 -6.02
CA GLY A 70 8.78 18.89 -5.94
C GLY A 70 9.49 20.21 -6.29
N HIS A 71 9.13 20.81 -7.43
CA HIS A 71 9.73 22.06 -7.88
C HIS A 71 9.49 23.22 -6.89
N LYS A 72 8.32 23.29 -6.23
CA LYS A 72 8.07 24.25 -5.14
C LYS A 72 9.05 24.11 -3.96
N GLN A 73 9.61 22.92 -3.75
CA GLN A 73 10.60 22.63 -2.71
C GLN A 73 12.05 22.67 -3.20
N GLY A 74 12.29 23.14 -4.43
CA GLY A 74 13.61 23.17 -5.07
C GLY A 74 14.16 21.79 -5.38
N LEU A 75 13.28 20.88 -5.82
CA LEU A 75 13.60 19.49 -6.15
C LEU A 75 13.06 19.13 -7.55
N ASP A 76 13.78 18.29 -8.28
CA ASP A 76 13.25 17.58 -9.44
C ASP A 76 12.87 16.16 -9.00
N ILE A 77 11.69 15.67 -9.36
CA ILE A 77 11.18 14.38 -8.87
C ILE A 77 10.85 13.46 -10.05
N LYS A 78 11.65 12.40 -10.21
CA LYS A 78 11.35 11.27 -11.08
C LYS A 78 10.33 10.36 -10.40
N VAL A 79 9.13 10.27 -10.98
CA VAL A 79 8.08 9.35 -10.56
C VAL A 79 8.07 8.10 -11.45
N ASP A 80 8.29 6.94 -10.85
CA ASP A 80 8.18 5.63 -11.50
C ASP A 80 6.91 4.92 -11.04
N TRP A 81 6.22 4.23 -11.96
CA TRP A 81 4.91 3.63 -11.71
C TRP A 81 4.90 2.13 -12.02
N LEU A 82 4.39 1.32 -11.09
CA LEU A 82 4.29 -0.13 -11.21
C LEU A 82 2.85 -0.59 -10.98
N LYS A 83 2.30 -1.44 -11.85
CA LYS A 83 0.94 -2.01 -11.70
C LYS A 83 1.05 -3.49 -11.34
N LEU A 84 0.41 -3.89 -10.24
CA LEU A 84 0.48 -5.23 -9.66
C LEU A 84 -0.91 -5.87 -9.52
N SER A 85 -0.94 -7.21 -9.46
CA SER A 85 -2.18 -8.01 -9.48
C SER A 85 -2.97 -8.01 -8.16
N GLY A 86 -2.29 -7.81 -7.02
CA GLY A 86 -2.93 -7.91 -5.71
C GLY A 86 -2.04 -7.46 -4.55
N GLY A 87 -2.67 -7.25 -3.39
CA GLY A 87 -2.01 -6.68 -2.19
C GLY A 87 -0.84 -7.48 -1.62
N ALA A 88 -0.71 -8.78 -1.92
CA ALA A 88 0.46 -9.57 -1.56
C ALA A 88 1.70 -9.13 -2.34
N ALA A 89 1.63 -9.12 -3.68
CA ALA A 89 2.72 -8.65 -4.53
C ALA A 89 3.12 -7.19 -4.26
N VAL A 90 2.15 -6.33 -3.92
CA VAL A 90 2.40 -4.95 -3.49
C VAL A 90 3.21 -4.88 -2.18
N ASN A 91 2.88 -5.72 -1.20
CA ASN A 91 3.65 -5.82 0.04
C ASN A 91 5.08 -6.33 -0.20
N ASP A 92 5.24 -7.36 -1.04
CA ASP A 92 6.56 -7.93 -1.34
C ASP A 92 7.44 -6.96 -2.15
N ALA A 93 6.85 -6.16 -3.04
CA ALA A 93 7.53 -5.07 -3.75
C ALA A 93 8.02 -3.95 -2.80
N LEU A 94 7.28 -3.62 -1.73
CA LEU A 94 7.73 -2.66 -0.72
C LEU A 94 8.80 -3.26 0.20
N LEU A 95 8.65 -4.52 0.62
CA LEU A 95 9.61 -5.20 1.51
C LEU A 95 10.97 -5.45 0.85
N SER A 96 10.98 -5.73 -0.46
CA SER A 96 12.21 -5.82 -1.28
C SER A 96 12.81 -4.46 -1.62
N GLY A 97 12.11 -3.35 -1.36
CA GLY A 97 12.51 -2.01 -1.76
C GLY A 97 12.48 -1.79 -3.28
N ALA A 98 11.68 -2.56 -4.02
CA ALA A 98 11.43 -2.35 -5.45
C ALA A 98 10.52 -1.14 -5.70
N VAL A 99 9.63 -0.82 -4.75
CA VAL A 99 8.87 0.44 -4.68
C VAL A 99 9.05 1.14 -3.34
N ASP A 100 8.76 2.44 -3.31
CA ASP A 100 8.85 3.31 -2.13
C ASP A 100 7.49 3.55 -1.49
N ILE A 101 6.45 3.69 -2.33
CA ILE A 101 5.05 3.76 -1.94
C ILE A 101 4.31 2.53 -2.46
N ALA A 102 3.51 1.92 -1.60
CA ALA A 102 2.62 0.82 -1.91
C ALA A 102 1.15 1.26 -1.84
N GLY A 103 0.38 1.04 -2.91
CA GLY A 103 -1.06 1.24 -2.97
C GLY A 103 -1.82 -0.08 -2.91
N ALA A 104 -2.60 -0.28 -1.85
CA ALA A 104 -3.49 -1.43 -1.69
C ALA A 104 -4.63 -1.12 -0.70
N GLY A 105 -5.42 -2.12 -0.32
CA GLY A 105 -6.44 -1.92 0.71
C GLY A 105 -5.91 -1.90 2.15
N VAL A 106 -6.80 -1.66 3.10
CA VAL A 106 -6.50 -1.64 4.55
C VAL A 106 -6.00 -2.99 5.08
N GLY A 107 -6.54 -4.11 4.57
CA GLY A 107 -6.09 -5.47 4.95
C GLY A 107 -4.61 -5.75 4.65
N PRO A 108 -4.11 -5.47 3.43
CA PRO A 108 -2.69 -5.52 3.11
C PRO A 108 -1.82 -4.63 4.00
N LEU A 109 -2.23 -3.38 4.27
CA LEU A 109 -1.54 -2.44 5.18
C LEU A 109 -1.40 -3.02 6.59
N LEU A 110 -2.49 -3.46 7.21
CA LEU A 110 -2.46 -4.04 8.55
C LEU A 110 -1.55 -5.29 8.62
N THR A 111 -1.56 -6.10 7.55
CA THR A 111 -0.71 -7.29 7.44
C THR A 111 0.78 -6.96 7.35
N ILE A 112 1.19 -5.89 6.65
CA ILE A 112 2.61 -5.48 6.57
C ILE A 112 3.05 -4.65 7.79
N TRP A 113 2.17 -3.84 8.37
CA TRP A 113 2.42 -3.13 9.63
C TRP A 113 2.76 -4.11 10.76
N ASP A 114 1.93 -5.13 10.97
CA ASP A 114 2.14 -6.15 12.02
C ASP A 114 3.47 -6.90 11.85
N ARG A 115 3.84 -7.21 10.59
CA ARG A 115 5.08 -7.93 10.24
C ARG A 115 6.35 -7.07 10.34
N THR A 116 6.24 -5.75 10.23
CA THR A 116 7.40 -4.82 10.16
C THR A 116 7.57 -3.92 11.39
N ARG A 117 6.66 -4.01 12.37
CA ARG A 117 6.74 -3.30 13.65
C ARG A 117 8.05 -3.61 14.37
N GLY A 118 8.79 -2.56 14.74
CA GLY A 118 10.13 -2.65 15.32
C GLY A 118 11.26 -2.93 14.30
N LYS A 119 10.99 -2.83 12.99
CA LYS A 119 11.94 -3.07 11.90
C LYS A 119 11.81 -1.99 10.80
N GLN A 120 11.18 -2.30 9.66
CA GLN A 120 10.94 -1.33 8.58
C GLN A 120 9.84 -0.31 8.92
N ASN A 121 9.03 -0.58 9.96
CA ASN A 121 7.95 0.27 10.46
C ASN A 121 7.06 0.80 9.32
N VAL A 122 6.49 -0.11 8.52
CA VAL A 122 5.59 0.26 7.43
C VAL A 122 4.29 0.81 7.99
N LYS A 123 3.90 2.00 7.52
CA LYS A 123 2.68 2.71 7.94
C LYS A 123 1.99 3.39 6.77
N GLY A 124 0.68 3.58 6.92
CA GLY A 124 -0.16 4.35 6.01
C GLY A 124 0.28 5.81 5.90
N VAL A 125 0.31 6.30 4.67
CA VAL A 125 0.58 7.70 4.30
C VAL A 125 -0.74 8.45 4.15
N ALA A 126 -1.66 7.90 3.35
CA ALA A 126 -2.94 8.51 3.00
C ALA A 126 -3.96 7.45 2.54
N SER A 127 -5.23 7.82 2.44
CA SER A 127 -6.21 7.13 1.60
C SER A 127 -6.17 7.67 0.17
N LEU A 128 -6.76 6.94 -0.78
CA LEU A 128 -7.13 7.46 -2.10
C LEU A 128 -8.64 7.79 -2.20
N GLY A 129 -9.42 7.45 -1.19
CA GLY A 129 -10.85 7.70 -1.10
C GLY A 129 -11.66 6.54 -0.53
N ASN A 130 -12.93 6.81 -0.31
CA ASN A 130 -13.91 5.85 0.15
C ASN A 130 -14.76 5.40 -1.04
N LEU A 131 -14.77 4.10 -1.31
CA LEU A 131 -15.61 3.47 -2.33
C LEU A 131 -16.12 2.12 -1.77
N PRO A 132 -17.40 1.75 -1.98
CA PRO A 132 -17.91 0.46 -1.56
C PRO A 132 -17.34 -0.67 -2.44
N TYR A 133 -17.14 -1.83 -1.83
CA TYR A 133 -16.84 -3.08 -2.53
C TYR A 133 -18.09 -3.95 -2.54
N TYR A 134 -18.42 -4.53 -3.68
CA TYR A 134 -19.50 -5.50 -3.81
C TYR A 134 -18.95 -6.91 -4.03
N LEU A 135 -19.49 -7.87 -3.29
CA LEU A 135 -19.45 -9.27 -3.68
C LEU A 135 -20.60 -9.49 -4.66
N VAL A 136 -20.27 -9.64 -5.94
CA VAL A 136 -21.23 -9.93 -7.02
C VAL A 136 -21.24 -11.44 -7.25
N SER A 137 -22.41 -12.02 -7.52
CA SER A 137 -22.53 -13.40 -8.04
C SER A 137 -23.45 -13.44 -9.25
N ASN A 138 -23.20 -14.39 -10.16
CA ASN A 138 -24.06 -14.70 -11.31
C ASN A 138 -24.84 -16.03 -11.17
N ASP A 139 -24.78 -16.68 -9.99
CA ASP A 139 -25.65 -17.82 -9.64
C ASP A 139 -26.91 -17.32 -8.91
N PRO A 140 -28.13 -17.48 -9.47
CA PRO A 140 -29.37 -16.96 -8.87
C PRO A 140 -29.79 -17.64 -7.56
N ASN A 141 -29.09 -18.69 -7.12
CA ASN A 141 -29.30 -19.31 -5.81
C ASN A 141 -28.53 -18.58 -4.69
N VAL A 142 -27.43 -17.88 -5.01
CA VAL A 142 -26.51 -17.29 -4.03
C VAL A 142 -26.89 -15.84 -3.73
N LYS A 143 -27.84 -15.65 -2.80
CA LYS A 143 -28.43 -14.32 -2.49
C LYS A 143 -27.77 -13.64 -1.29
N THR A 144 -27.11 -14.42 -0.44
CA THR A 144 -26.40 -13.97 0.75
C THR A 144 -25.10 -14.75 0.90
N ILE A 145 -24.19 -14.26 1.76
CA ILE A 145 -22.94 -14.99 2.05
C ILE A 145 -23.17 -16.38 2.66
N ALA A 146 -24.38 -16.70 3.14
CA ALA A 146 -24.70 -17.99 3.73
C ALA A 146 -25.11 -19.06 2.71
N ASP A 147 -25.36 -18.67 1.46
CA ASP A 147 -25.81 -19.56 0.39
C ASP A 147 -24.65 -20.17 -0.41
N PHE A 148 -23.41 -19.70 -0.18
CA PHE A 148 -22.20 -20.24 -0.81
C PHE A 148 -21.88 -21.68 -0.37
N THR A 149 -21.51 -22.50 -1.34
CA THR A 149 -21.21 -23.94 -1.22
C THR A 149 -19.86 -24.29 -1.88
N GLU A 150 -19.50 -25.57 -1.85
CA GLU A 150 -18.31 -26.11 -2.54
C GLU A 150 -18.38 -26.07 -4.07
N LYS A 151 -19.55 -25.75 -4.64
CA LYS A 151 -19.72 -25.51 -6.08
C LYS A 151 -19.21 -24.14 -6.52
N ASP A 152 -19.12 -23.20 -5.58
CA ASP A 152 -18.90 -21.79 -5.84
C ASP A 152 -17.41 -21.41 -5.81
N ARG A 153 -17.01 -20.42 -6.61
CA ARG A 153 -15.68 -19.82 -6.55
C ARG A 153 -15.77 -18.30 -6.51
N ILE A 154 -15.24 -17.74 -5.43
CA ILE A 154 -15.21 -16.30 -5.14
C ILE A 154 -13.83 -15.76 -5.55
N ALA A 155 -13.75 -15.11 -6.70
CA ALA A 155 -12.55 -14.40 -7.12
C ALA A 155 -12.27 -13.19 -6.20
N LEU A 156 -10.98 -12.96 -5.89
CA LEU A 156 -10.49 -11.75 -5.23
C LEU A 156 -8.97 -11.57 -5.43
N PRO A 157 -8.37 -10.38 -5.23
CA PRO A 157 -6.97 -10.12 -5.64
C PRO A 157 -5.89 -10.91 -4.89
N ALA A 158 -6.15 -11.35 -3.66
CA ALA A 158 -5.21 -12.14 -2.85
C ALA A 158 -5.90 -12.80 -1.66
N VAL A 159 -5.99 -14.12 -1.65
CA VAL A 159 -6.55 -14.91 -0.54
C VAL A 159 -5.81 -14.60 0.76
N ASN A 160 -6.55 -14.43 1.87
CA ASN A 160 -6.04 -14.08 3.20
C ASN A 160 -5.25 -12.76 3.31
N VAL A 161 -5.16 -11.96 2.25
CA VAL A 161 -4.38 -10.70 2.25
C VAL A 161 -5.16 -9.50 1.73
N SER A 162 -5.96 -9.64 0.67
CA SER A 162 -6.71 -8.51 0.10
C SER A 162 -7.74 -7.95 1.10
N VAL A 163 -8.07 -6.66 0.97
CA VAL A 163 -9.10 -6.05 1.83
C VAL A 163 -10.45 -6.72 1.62
N GLN A 164 -10.76 -7.19 0.41
CA GLN A 164 -11.96 -7.96 0.12
C GLN A 164 -12.00 -9.31 0.84
N SER A 165 -10.87 -10.04 0.89
CA SER A 165 -10.75 -11.26 1.71
C SER A 165 -10.96 -10.95 3.20
N ARG A 166 -10.39 -9.86 3.72
CA ARG A 166 -10.57 -9.44 5.12
C ARG A 166 -12.00 -8.97 5.43
N VAL A 167 -12.69 -8.32 4.50
CA VAL A 167 -14.09 -7.92 4.64
C VAL A 167 -15.02 -9.13 4.57
N LEU A 168 -14.76 -10.11 3.68
CA LEU A 168 -15.52 -11.36 3.63
C LEU A 168 -15.36 -12.14 4.94
N GLN A 169 -14.14 -12.21 5.46
CA GLN A 169 -13.83 -12.79 6.78
C GLN A 169 -14.57 -12.07 7.91
N TYR A 170 -14.65 -10.73 7.89
CA TYR A 170 -15.39 -9.96 8.89
C TYR A 170 -16.91 -10.16 8.78
N ALA A 171 -17.43 -10.27 7.56
CA ALA A 171 -18.85 -10.58 7.32
C ALA A 171 -19.20 -12.00 7.81
N ALA A 172 -18.33 -12.97 7.56
CA ALA A 172 -18.46 -14.33 8.10
C ALA A 172 -18.43 -14.34 9.63
N ALA A 173 -17.49 -13.62 10.26
CA ALA A 173 -17.43 -13.49 11.71
C ALA A 173 -18.66 -12.78 12.31
N LYS A 174 -19.23 -11.78 11.62
CA LYS A 174 -20.51 -11.17 12.02
C LYS A 174 -21.71 -12.13 11.87
N ARG A 175 -21.64 -13.12 10.98
CA ARG A 175 -22.74 -14.06 10.69
C ARG A 175 -22.70 -15.35 11.52
N TRP A 176 -21.50 -15.86 11.82
CA TRP A 176 -21.29 -17.15 12.50
C TRP A 176 -20.40 -17.07 13.76
N GLY A 177 -19.84 -15.90 14.06
CA GLY A 177 -18.92 -15.68 15.18
C GLY A 177 -17.44 -15.78 14.77
N ASP A 178 -16.56 -15.17 15.57
CA ASP A 178 -15.12 -15.05 15.29
C ASP A 178 -14.38 -16.39 15.11
N LYS A 179 -14.95 -17.53 15.51
CA LYS A 179 -14.39 -18.88 15.27
C LYS A 179 -14.57 -19.35 13.83
N ASP A 180 -15.63 -18.91 13.15
CA ASP A 180 -16.01 -19.26 11.78
C ASP A 180 -15.60 -18.16 10.78
N TYR A 181 -14.70 -17.24 11.16
CA TYR A 181 -14.31 -16.10 10.31
C TYR A 181 -13.76 -16.52 8.94
N ASN A 182 -13.09 -17.67 8.86
CA ASN A 182 -12.47 -18.21 7.65
C ASN A 182 -13.37 -19.19 6.87
N ARG A 183 -14.63 -19.36 7.28
CA ARG A 183 -15.58 -20.38 6.75
C ARG A 183 -15.70 -20.39 5.22
N LEU A 184 -15.58 -19.21 4.59
CA LEU A 184 -15.71 -19.01 3.16
C LEU A 184 -14.37 -18.99 2.41
N ASP A 185 -13.21 -18.91 3.10
CA ASP A 185 -11.90 -18.79 2.45
C ASP A 185 -11.59 -19.97 1.52
N LYS A 186 -12.07 -21.17 1.86
CA LYS A 186 -11.99 -22.40 1.05
C LYS A 186 -12.73 -22.33 -0.30
N PHE A 187 -13.57 -21.31 -0.51
CA PHE A 187 -14.22 -21.02 -1.79
C PHE A 187 -13.56 -19.84 -2.52
N THR A 188 -12.53 -19.21 -1.95
CA THR A 188 -11.88 -18.02 -2.54
C THR A 188 -10.69 -18.39 -3.44
N GLN A 189 -10.52 -17.65 -4.53
CA GLN A 189 -9.47 -17.86 -5.52
C GLN A 189 -8.77 -16.54 -5.84
N ALA A 190 -7.43 -16.57 -5.94
CA ALA A 190 -6.65 -15.38 -6.26
C ALA A 190 -6.72 -15.08 -7.77
N LEU A 191 -7.32 -13.95 -8.15
CA LEU A 191 -7.49 -13.54 -9.54
C LEU A 191 -7.52 -11.99 -9.64
N PRO A 192 -6.86 -11.36 -10.63
CA PRO A 192 -6.94 -9.91 -10.83
C PRO A 192 -8.37 -9.45 -11.14
N HIS A 193 -8.75 -8.26 -10.68
CA HIS A 193 -10.09 -7.69 -10.90
C HIS A 193 -10.55 -7.66 -12.39
N PRO A 194 -9.71 -7.34 -13.40
CA PRO A 194 -10.12 -7.40 -14.80
C PRO A 194 -10.52 -8.80 -15.27
N ASP A 195 -9.77 -9.83 -14.86
CA ASP A 195 -9.97 -11.21 -15.30
C ASP A 195 -11.18 -11.84 -14.59
N ALA A 196 -11.35 -11.51 -13.31
CA ALA A 196 -12.52 -11.87 -12.52
C ALA A 196 -13.81 -11.25 -13.08
N ALA A 197 -13.78 -9.95 -13.41
CA ALA A 197 -14.91 -9.28 -14.04
C ALA A 197 -15.27 -9.90 -15.38
N ALA A 198 -14.28 -10.21 -16.23
CA ALA A 198 -14.51 -10.88 -17.50
C ALA A 198 -15.17 -12.26 -17.33
N ALA A 199 -14.74 -13.05 -16.33
CA ALA A 199 -15.34 -14.34 -16.02
C ALA A 199 -16.79 -14.23 -15.52
N ILE A 200 -17.08 -13.25 -14.64
CA ILE A 200 -18.44 -12.99 -14.15
C ILE A 200 -19.36 -12.46 -15.27
N ILE A 201 -18.86 -11.58 -16.13
CA ILE A 201 -19.60 -11.03 -17.28
C ILE A 201 -19.95 -12.14 -18.29
N ALA A 202 -18.98 -12.99 -18.66
CA ALA A 202 -19.22 -14.09 -19.59
C ALA A 202 -20.14 -15.17 -18.99
N GLY A 203 -19.97 -15.49 -17.71
CA GLY A 203 -20.65 -16.59 -17.05
C GLY A 203 -20.19 -17.97 -17.55
N GLY A 204 -20.71 -19.04 -16.92
CA GLY A 204 -20.41 -20.42 -17.32
C GLY A 204 -18.98 -20.91 -17.02
N THR A 205 -18.15 -20.09 -16.37
CA THR A 205 -16.84 -20.49 -15.83
C THR A 205 -17.00 -21.06 -14.41
N GLU A 206 -15.92 -21.61 -13.82
CA GLU A 206 -15.93 -21.98 -12.38
C GLU A 206 -16.07 -20.76 -11.46
N ILE A 207 -15.63 -19.57 -11.89
CA ILE A 207 -15.79 -18.31 -11.18
C ILE A 207 -17.24 -17.83 -11.36
N ASN A 208 -18.04 -18.01 -10.32
CA ASN A 208 -19.45 -17.59 -10.25
C ASN A 208 -19.70 -16.45 -9.24
N ALA A 209 -18.67 -16.03 -8.49
CA ALA A 209 -18.70 -14.81 -7.69
C ALA A 209 -17.35 -14.06 -7.70
N HIS A 210 -17.39 -12.74 -7.48
CA HIS A 210 -16.22 -11.88 -7.39
C HIS A 210 -16.43 -10.82 -6.31
N PHE A 211 -15.46 -10.67 -5.41
CA PHE A 211 -15.45 -9.53 -4.49
C PHE A 211 -14.63 -8.41 -5.13
N GLY A 212 -15.32 -7.57 -5.89
CA GLY A 212 -14.73 -6.57 -6.76
C GLY A 212 -14.30 -5.27 -6.09
N ASN A 213 -13.87 -4.34 -6.92
CA ASN A 213 -13.83 -2.91 -6.63
C ASN A 213 -14.36 -2.13 -7.85
N PRO A 214 -14.74 -0.86 -7.69
CA PRO A 214 -15.11 -0.05 -8.84
C PRO A 214 -13.93 0.14 -9.82
N PRO A 215 -14.16 0.08 -11.14
CA PRO A 215 -15.47 -0.02 -11.80
C PRO A 215 -15.95 -1.44 -12.11
N PHE A 216 -15.18 -2.47 -11.73
CA PHE A 216 -15.38 -3.84 -12.20
C PHE A 216 -16.72 -4.43 -11.75
N GLN A 217 -17.05 -4.25 -10.47
CA GLN A 217 -18.34 -4.67 -9.92
C GLN A 217 -19.54 -4.00 -10.65
N GLU A 218 -19.42 -2.75 -11.09
CA GLU A 218 -20.47 -2.10 -11.90
C GLU A 218 -20.48 -2.60 -13.35
N GLN A 219 -19.31 -2.91 -13.94
CA GLN A 219 -19.21 -3.56 -15.26
C GLN A 219 -19.82 -4.97 -15.26
N GLU A 220 -19.71 -5.71 -14.14
CA GLU A 220 -20.32 -7.03 -13.95
C GLU A 220 -21.84 -6.95 -13.91
N LEU A 221 -22.38 -6.03 -13.10
CA LEU A 221 -23.82 -5.77 -12.96
C LEU A 221 -24.45 -5.24 -14.26
N ALA A 222 -23.70 -4.48 -15.06
CA ALA A 222 -24.15 -4.01 -16.38
C ALA A 222 -23.96 -5.06 -17.50
N GLY A 223 -22.97 -5.94 -17.38
CA GLY A 223 -22.55 -6.87 -18.43
C GLY A 223 -23.24 -8.24 -18.41
N ASN A 224 -23.74 -8.70 -17.26
CA ASN A 224 -24.43 -9.98 -17.14
C ASN A 224 -25.80 -9.83 -16.44
N PRO A 225 -26.93 -10.18 -17.08
CA PRO A 225 -28.26 -10.03 -16.49
C PRO A 225 -28.57 -10.98 -15.32
N LYS A 226 -27.64 -11.88 -14.95
CA LYS A 226 -27.70 -12.68 -13.72
C LYS A 226 -26.85 -12.11 -12.58
N ALA A 227 -25.95 -11.16 -12.87
CA ALA A 227 -25.07 -10.58 -11.87
C ALA A 227 -25.89 -9.75 -10.87
N HIS A 228 -25.69 -10.01 -9.58
CA HIS A 228 -26.35 -9.29 -8.49
C HIS A 228 -25.47 -9.22 -7.25
N ILE A 229 -25.73 -8.23 -6.38
CA ILE A 229 -24.95 -7.97 -5.17
C ILE A 229 -25.39 -8.91 -4.04
N VAL A 230 -24.44 -9.67 -3.52
CA VAL A 230 -24.57 -10.64 -2.40
C VAL A 230 -24.10 -10.03 -1.07
N LEU A 231 -23.19 -9.05 -1.13
CA LEU A 231 -22.66 -8.32 0.03
C LEU A 231 -22.12 -6.95 -0.39
N ASN A 232 -22.34 -5.92 0.44
CA ASN A 232 -21.71 -4.60 0.33
C ASN A 232 -20.76 -4.40 1.53
N SER A 233 -19.51 -3.97 1.27
CA SER A 233 -18.51 -3.77 2.33
C SER A 233 -18.90 -2.70 3.34
N TYR A 234 -19.66 -1.68 2.97
CA TYR A 234 -20.08 -0.64 3.90
C TYR A 234 -21.04 -1.17 4.98
N ASP A 235 -21.87 -2.17 4.68
CA ASP A 235 -22.76 -2.81 5.67
C ASP A 235 -21.95 -3.67 6.65
N VAL A 236 -20.87 -4.31 6.17
CA VAL A 236 -19.92 -5.05 7.00
C VAL A 236 -19.11 -4.11 7.89
N LEU A 237 -18.67 -2.97 7.35
CA LEU A 237 -17.79 -2.02 8.05
C LEU A 237 -18.56 -0.98 8.90
N GLY A 238 -19.88 -0.86 8.73
CA GLY A 238 -20.72 0.07 9.49
C GLY A 238 -20.78 1.50 8.93
N GLY A 239 -20.54 1.66 7.62
CA GLY A 239 -20.54 2.94 6.92
C GLY A 239 -19.33 3.11 6.00
N PRO A 240 -19.22 4.27 5.29
CA PRO A 240 -18.18 4.49 4.31
C PRO A 240 -16.76 4.35 4.89
N SER A 241 -15.88 3.69 4.14
CA SER A 241 -14.53 3.33 4.57
C SER A 241 -13.51 3.58 3.47
N SER A 242 -12.25 3.85 3.83
CA SER A 242 -11.14 3.90 2.88
C SER A 242 -11.07 2.59 2.09
N ALA A 243 -11.19 2.70 0.77
CA ALA A 243 -11.01 1.57 -0.14
C ALA A 243 -9.51 1.29 -0.27
N THR A 244 -8.82 2.15 -1.02
CA THR A 244 -7.37 2.11 -1.16
C THR A 244 -6.70 3.06 -0.17
N VAL A 245 -5.57 2.60 0.35
CA VAL A 245 -4.62 3.34 1.17
C VAL A 245 -3.21 3.19 0.58
N LEU A 246 -2.43 4.25 0.74
CA LEU A 246 -1.02 4.33 0.40
C LEU A 246 -0.21 4.08 1.66
N TYR A 247 0.92 3.37 1.57
CA TYR A 247 1.81 3.12 2.70
C TYR A 247 3.28 3.05 2.27
N ALA A 248 4.18 3.37 3.21
CA ALA A 248 5.61 3.47 2.98
C ALA A 248 6.41 2.97 4.19
N THR A 249 7.71 2.73 4.01
CA THR A 249 8.62 2.46 5.13
C THR A 249 8.97 3.75 5.88
N GLU A 250 9.21 3.66 7.18
CA GLU A 250 9.70 4.79 7.97
C GLU A 250 11.06 5.30 7.44
N LYS A 251 11.91 4.39 6.95
CA LYS A 251 13.17 4.72 6.28
C LYS A 251 12.96 5.62 5.05
N PHE A 252 11.96 5.33 4.20
CA PHE A 252 11.70 6.18 3.03
C PHE A 252 11.26 7.59 3.44
N ARG A 253 10.30 7.71 4.37
CA ARG A 253 9.79 8.99 4.89
C ARG A 253 10.89 9.83 5.56
N ALA A 254 11.77 9.20 6.34
CA ALA A 254 12.87 9.89 7.03
C ALA A 254 14.05 10.24 6.09
N GLY A 255 14.31 9.40 5.07
CA GLY A 255 15.39 9.62 4.10
C GLY A 255 15.04 10.55 2.94
N ASN A 256 13.74 10.72 2.63
CA ASN A 256 13.26 11.55 1.52
C ASN A 256 12.14 12.51 1.96
N PRO A 257 12.38 13.41 2.94
CA PRO A 257 11.34 14.25 3.53
C PRO A 257 10.69 15.23 2.54
N LYS A 258 11.44 15.82 1.59
CA LYS A 258 10.84 16.71 0.57
C LYS A 258 10.01 15.93 -0.45
N THR A 259 10.54 14.82 -0.93
CA THR A 259 9.89 13.91 -1.90
C THR A 259 8.58 13.37 -1.31
N TYR A 260 8.62 12.98 -0.04
CA TYR A 260 7.44 12.55 0.72
C TYR A 260 6.42 13.68 0.91
N ARG A 261 6.87 14.89 1.28
CA ARG A 261 5.99 16.07 1.40
C ARG A 261 5.32 16.39 0.06
N ALA A 262 6.10 16.46 -1.03
CA ALA A 262 5.61 16.72 -2.37
C ALA A 262 4.55 15.68 -2.80
N PHE A 263 4.79 14.41 -2.52
CA PHE A 263 3.83 13.34 -2.79
C PHE A 263 2.51 13.50 -2.00
N VAL A 264 2.59 13.78 -0.70
CA VAL A 264 1.39 13.99 0.15
C VAL A 264 0.59 15.21 -0.30
N ASP A 265 1.26 16.30 -0.63
CA ASP A 265 0.61 17.55 -1.05
C ASP A 265 -0.01 17.40 -2.46
N ALA A 266 0.66 16.68 -3.38
CA ALA A 266 0.15 16.35 -4.71
C ALA A 266 -1.12 15.46 -4.67
N LEU A 267 -1.25 14.58 -3.68
CA LEU A 267 -2.49 13.82 -3.45
C LEU A 267 -3.64 14.73 -2.99
N ALA A 268 -3.32 15.79 -2.22
CA ALA A 268 -4.30 16.80 -1.82
C ALA A 268 -4.79 17.63 -3.03
N ASP A 269 -3.88 17.98 -3.95
CA ASP A 269 -4.27 18.61 -5.23
C ASP A 269 -5.04 17.69 -6.16
N ALA A 270 -4.69 16.40 -6.23
CA ALA A 270 -5.50 15.41 -6.95
C ALA A 270 -6.92 15.30 -6.37
N ALA A 271 -7.08 15.30 -5.04
CA ALA A 271 -8.40 15.25 -4.39
C ALA A 271 -9.23 16.53 -4.63
N ARG A 272 -8.58 17.71 -4.62
CA ARG A 272 -9.20 18.99 -5.03
C ARG A 272 -9.65 18.92 -6.49
N PHE A 273 -8.76 18.47 -7.39
CA PHE A 273 -9.02 18.39 -8.82
C PHE A 273 -10.20 17.47 -9.15
N VAL A 274 -10.23 16.24 -8.61
CA VAL A 274 -11.30 15.27 -8.88
C VAL A 274 -12.66 15.78 -8.38
N THR A 275 -12.70 16.37 -7.18
CA THR A 275 -13.93 16.93 -6.60
C THR A 275 -14.50 18.07 -7.44
N ALA A 276 -13.64 18.95 -7.99
CA ALA A 276 -14.06 20.08 -8.81
C ALA A 276 -14.30 19.73 -10.30
N ASN A 277 -13.62 18.70 -10.83
CA ASN A 277 -13.58 18.38 -12.26
C ASN A 277 -13.86 16.87 -12.52
N PRO A 278 -15.00 16.32 -12.10
CA PRO A 278 -15.28 14.88 -12.21
C PRO A 278 -15.28 14.38 -13.67
N ASP A 279 -15.70 15.21 -14.62
CA ASP A 279 -15.63 14.91 -16.06
C ASP A 279 -14.19 14.80 -16.57
N ALA A 280 -13.32 15.76 -16.25
CA ALA A 280 -11.91 15.67 -16.62
C ALA A 280 -11.20 14.50 -15.93
N ALA A 281 -11.58 14.17 -14.68
CA ALA A 281 -11.06 13.01 -13.97
C ALA A 281 -11.42 11.67 -14.65
N ALA A 282 -12.63 11.55 -15.20
CA ALA A 282 -13.02 10.39 -16.01
C ALA A 282 -12.15 10.25 -17.27
N ASP A 283 -11.94 11.35 -18.00
CA ASP A 283 -11.11 11.36 -19.22
C ASP A 283 -9.63 11.06 -18.91
N ILE A 284 -9.12 11.53 -17.77
CA ILE A 284 -7.79 11.18 -17.25
C ILE A 284 -7.69 9.68 -16.94
N TYR A 285 -8.66 9.10 -16.23
CA TYR A 285 -8.64 7.67 -15.90
C TYR A 285 -8.62 6.80 -17.17
N ILE A 286 -9.44 7.14 -18.17
CA ILE A 286 -9.48 6.44 -19.46
C ILE A 286 -8.13 6.54 -20.17
N ARG A 287 -7.55 7.76 -20.27
CA ARG A 287 -6.26 8.02 -20.91
C ARG A 287 -5.10 7.29 -20.21
N VAL A 288 -4.95 7.46 -18.90
CA VAL A 288 -3.83 6.93 -18.10
C VAL A 288 -3.84 5.41 -18.00
N ASN A 289 -5.02 4.78 -17.99
CA ASN A 289 -5.15 3.33 -17.90
C ASN A 289 -5.40 2.65 -19.26
N GLN A 290 -5.41 3.40 -20.37
CA GLN A 290 -5.81 2.92 -21.71
C GLN A 290 -7.14 2.15 -21.68
N SER A 291 -8.08 2.63 -20.85
CA SER A 291 -9.29 1.88 -20.49
C SER A 291 -10.31 1.86 -21.62
N LYS A 292 -10.98 0.71 -21.80
CA LYS A 292 -12.12 0.55 -22.73
C LYS A 292 -13.48 0.64 -22.03
N ILE A 293 -13.53 1.16 -20.79
CA ILE A 293 -14.78 1.38 -20.07
C ILE A 293 -15.61 2.47 -20.75
N ASP A 294 -16.94 2.33 -20.69
CA ASP A 294 -17.84 3.43 -21.04
C ASP A 294 -17.64 4.65 -20.12
N ARG A 295 -17.56 5.84 -20.72
CA ARG A 295 -17.35 7.12 -20.03
C ARG A 295 -18.53 7.47 -19.13
N LYS A 296 -19.77 7.12 -19.52
CA LYS A 296 -20.97 7.43 -18.74
C LYS A 296 -21.02 6.60 -17.46
N LEU A 297 -20.81 5.27 -17.55
CA LEU A 297 -20.68 4.38 -16.39
C LEU A 297 -19.58 4.86 -15.43
N LEU A 298 -18.41 5.23 -15.96
CA LEU A 298 -17.30 5.75 -15.17
C LEU A 298 -17.68 7.05 -14.42
N LEU A 299 -18.46 7.94 -15.04
CA LEU A 299 -18.95 9.17 -14.41
C LEU A 299 -20.05 8.95 -13.38
N GLU A 300 -20.92 7.97 -13.61
CA GLU A 300 -21.93 7.54 -12.64
C GLU A 300 -21.27 7.01 -11.36
N ILE A 301 -20.13 6.33 -11.48
CA ILE A 301 -19.30 5.92 -10.34
C ILE A 301 -18.63 7.13 -9.65
N ILE A 302 -17.98 8.02 -10.40
CA ILE A 302 -17.29 9.21 -9.83
C ILE A 302 -18.26 10.13 -9.07
N LYS A 303 -19.50 10.26 -9.59
CA LYS A 303 -20.55 11.14 -9.04
C LYS A 303 -21.50 10.42 -8.07
N ASN A 304 -21.25 9.15 -7.73
CA ASN A 304 -22.06 8.39 -6.77
C ASN A 304 -21.90 8.99 -5.35
N PRO A 305 -22.99 9.30 -4.61
CA PRO A 305 -22.89 9.89 -3.26
C PRO A 305 -22.20 9.00 -2.21
N GLN A 306 -22.03 7.69 -2.48
CA GLN A 306 -21.26 6.75 -1.65
C GLN A 306 -19.75 6.77 -1.93
N VAL A 307 -19.32 7.41 -3.02
CA VAL A 307 -17.92 7.54 -3.48
C VAL A 307 -17.38 8.90 -3.09
N GLN A 308 -16.19 8.94 -2.47
CA GLN A 308 -15.56 10.18 -2.01
C GLN A 308 -14.04 10.12 -2.14
N PHE A 309 -13.46 10.93 -3.03
CA PHE A 309 -12.02 10.97 -3.28
C PHE A 309 -11.31 11.92 -2.30
N ARG A 310 -10.56 11.36 -1.34
CA ARG A 310 -9.91 12.11 -0.26
C ARG A 310 -8.73 11.37 0.37
N ILE A 311 -7.83 12.12 0.99
CA ILE A 311 -6.55 11.63 1.51
C ILE A 311 -6.54 11.24 3.00
N ALA A 312 -7.45 11.78 3.81
CA ALA A 312 -7.60 11.33 5.20
C ALA A 312 -8.28 9.94 5.23
N PRO A 313 -7.76 8.96 5.99
CA PRO A 313 -8.39 7.64 6.10
C PRO A 313 -9.76 7.72 6.78
N GLN A 314 -10.65 6.75 6.52
CA GLN A 314 -11.90 6.61 7.26
C GLN A 314 -12.25 5.16 7.56
N ASN A 315 -12.78 4.93 8.76
CA ASN A 315 -13.34 3.66 9.22
C ASN A 315 -12.37 2.48 9.05
N THR A 316 -11.08 2.72 9.28
CA THR A 316 -10.04 1.67 9.19
C THR A 316 -9.99 0.82 10.46
N PHE A 317 -10.25 1.44 11.62
CA PHE A 317 -10.01 0.82 12.92
C PHE A 317 -10.88 -0.40 13.23
N GLY A 318 -12.14 -0.42 12.79
CA GLY A 318 -13.03 -1.57 13.02
C GLY A 318 -12.53 -2.87 12.36
N LEU A 319 -11.92 -2.78 11.17
CA LEU A 319 -11.29 -3.91 10.50
C LEU A 319 -9.99 -4.32 11.21
N ALA A 320 -9.22 -3.35 11.70
CA ALA A 320 -7.99 -3.59 12.45
C ALA A 320 -8.24 -4.33 13.78
N GLN A 321 -9.26 -3.91 14.53
CA GLN A 321 -9.74 -4.62 15.72
C GLN A 321 -10.17 -6.05 15.38
N PHE A 322 -11.00 -6.24 14.35
CA PHE A 322 -11.43 -7.57 13.89
C PHE A 322 -10.23 -8.48 13.58
N MET A 323 -9.27 -8.00 12.77
CA MET A 323 -8.08 -8.78 12.40
C MET A 323 -7.24 -9.18 13.61
N TYR A 324 -7.21 -8.38 14.69
CA TYR A 324 -6.58 -8.78 15.95
C TYR A 324 -7.39 -9.86 16.68
N ARG A 325 -8.72 -9.72 16.82
CA ARG A 325 -9.57 -10.70 17.54
C ARG A 325 -9.46 -12.12 16.96
N VAL A 326 -9.33 -12.25 15.64
CA VAL A 326 -9.18 -13.56 14.95
C VAL A 326 -7.71 -14.00 14.79
N GLY A 327 -6.75 -13.29 15.37
CA GLY A 327 -5.32 -13.63 15.31
C GLY A 327 -4.66 -13.44 13.93
N ALA A 328 -5.33 -12.74 13.00
CA ALA A 328 -4.80 -12.43 11.67
C ALA A 328 -3.67 -11.37 11.69
N ILE A 329 -3.60 -10.57 12.76
CA ILE A 329 -2.44 -9.76 13.17
C ILE A 329 -2.15 -10.02 14.65
N ARG A 330 -0.88 -9.94 15.06
CA ARG A 330 -0.43 -10.28 16.42
C ARG A 330 -0.42 -9.10 17.37
N ASN A 331 -0.18 -7.89 16.86
CA ASN A 331 -0.15 -6.67 17.63
C ASN A 331 -1.53 -6.01 17.62
N GLN A 332 -2.11 -5.76 18.79
CA GLN A 332 -3.33 -4.96 18.89
C GLN A 332 -3.01 -3.48 18.57
N PRO A 333 -3.74 -2.83 17.65
CA PRO A 333 -3.78 -1.39 17.56
C PRO A 333 -4.75 -0.81 18.60
N ALA A 334 -4.33 0.25 19.28
CA ALA A 334 -5.17 1.09 20.14
C ALA A 334 -5.86 2.21 19.33
N SER A 335 -5.27 2.62 18.20
CA SER A 335 -5.83 3.63 17.29
C SER A 335 -5.38 3.42 15.84
N TRP A 336 -6.05 4.06 14.89
CA TRP A 336 -5.58 4.13 13.50
C TRP A 336 -4.21 4.80 13.37
N LYS A 337 -3.88 5.70 14.31
CA LYS A 337 -2.58 6.38 14.41
C LYS A 337 -1.40 5.44 14.72
N ASP A 338 -1.65 4.21 15.12
CA ASP A 338 -0.58 3.21 15.30
C ASP A 338 -0.03 2.71 13.96
N TYR A 339 -0.89 2.62 12.94
CA TYR A 339 -0.60 2.07 11.61
C TYR A 339 -0.65 3.11 10.47
N PHE A 340 -0.85 4.40 10.79
CA PHE A 340 -0.59 5.53 9.89
C PHE A 340 0.58 6.39 10.42
N PHE A 341 1.23 7.14 9.52
CA PHE A 341 2.11 8.24 9.90
C PHE A 341 1.27 9.44 10.38
N ASP A 342 1.77 10.17 11.36
CA ASP A 342 1.18 11.44 11.80
C ASP A 342 1.64 12.53 10.81
N ASP A 343 0.76 12.89 9.88
CA ASP A 343 0.94 13.92 8.86
C ASP A 343 -0.23 14.91 8.89
N PRO A 344 0.00 16.24 8.91
CA PRO A 344 -1.09 17.22 9.03
C PRO A 344 -2.18 17.11 7.96
N ALA A 345 -1.82 16.70 6.75
CA ALA A 345 -2.75 16.53 5.63
C ALA A 345 -3.75 15.37 5.80
N THR A 346 -3.47 14.41 6.71
CA THR A 346 -4.30 13.21 6.94
C THR A 346 -4.76 13.07 8.40
N ALA A 347 -4.35 13.99 9.28
CA ALA A 347 -4.62 13.99 10.72
C ALA A 347 -6.11 13.93 11.14
N ALA A 348 -7.04 14.27 10.23
CA ALA A 348 -8.49 14.22 10.43
C ALA A 348 -9.12 12.83 10.14
N GLY A 349 -8.31 11.76 10.05
CA GLY A 349 -8.76 10.42 9.65
C GLY A 349 -9.32 9.50 10.76
N SER A 350 -9.72 8.27 10.36
CA SER A 350 -10.20 7.16 11.22
C SER A 350 -10.02 5.76 10.62
#